data_AF-A0A060ZTF7-F1
#
_entry.id   AF-A0A060ZTF7-F1
#
_cell.length_a   1.000
_cell.length_b   1.000
_cell.length_c   1.000
_cell.angle_alpha   90.00
_cell.angle_beta   90.00
_cell.angle_gamma   90.00
#
_symmetry.space_group_name_H-M   'P 1'
#
loop_
_entity.id
_entity.type
_entity.pdbx_description
1 polymer ?
#
loop_
_entity_poly.entity_id
_entity_poly.type
_entity_poly.pdbx_seq_one_letter_code
_entity_poly.pdbx_strand_id
1 'polypeptide(L)'
;MLIVSASGGARMQEGAISLMQLAKTSQELERLREAGVMVLNLNTDPTYGGATASFSMLGDIVVAEPGARIGFAGPGVIRQTIRQELPEGFQTAEFLRDHGLIDMVVPREGLRPLLARILKLHARSPERAAAAVAPPPEPPLQPAAPVRAARDVVALARDTGRPTTLDYCAHLFDDFVELPGDRLGNDDPATVGGLASRRRRQRRGPGPGRRQPGSHAGERLSVGD
;
A
#
# COMPACT_ATOMS: atom_id res chain seq x y z
N MET A 1 -13.55 -3.29 4.09
CA MET A 1 -14.14 -2.81 5.36
C MET A 1 -13.42 -1.53 5.78
N LEU A 2 -14.14 -0.53 6.30
CA LEU A 2 -13.55 0.67 6.89
C LEU A 2 -13.90 0.69 8.39
N ILE A 3 -12.89 0.72 9.25
CA ILE A 3 -13.06 0.88 10.70
C ILE A 3 -12.61 2.27 11.10
N VAL A 4 -13.53 3.06 11.65
CA VAL A 4 -13.23 4.38 12.22
C VAL A 4 -13.18 4.25 13.73
N SER A 5 -12.05 4.62 14.34
CA SER A 5 -11.80 4.42 15.76
C SER A 5 -11.67 5.75 16.48
N ALA A 6 -12.48 5.91 17.53
CA ALA A 6 -12.31 6.92 18.57
C ALA A 6 -12.66 6.22 19.90
N SER A 7 -11.67 5.72 20.60
CA SER A 7 -11.85 4.88 21.79
C SER A 7 -10.77 5.09 22.82
N GLY A 8 -11.14 5.16 24.09
CA GLY A 8 -10.20 5.07 25.21
C GLY A 8 -9.69 3.65 25.48
N GLY A 9 -10.20 2.63 24.76
CA GLY A 9 -9.86 1.23 24.91
C GLY A 9 -11.02 0.37 25.40
N ALA A 10 -10.68 -0.72 26.10
CA ALA A 10 -11.65 -1.63 26.69
C ALA A 10 -12.45 -0.95 27.81
N ARG A 11 -13.76 -1.24 27.90
CA ARG A 11 -14.62 -0.69 28.95
C ARG A 11 -14.33 -1.42 30.26
N MET A 12 -13.76 -0.71 31.22
CA MET A 12 -13.40 -1.27 32.53
C MET A 12 -14.59 -1.85 33.28
N GLN A 13 -15.79 -1.32 33.06
CA GLN A 13 -17.04 -1.76 33.69
C GLN A 13 -17.43 -3.19 33.28
N GLU A 14 -16.98 -3.63 32.10
CA GLU A 14 -17.24 -4.97 31.55
C GLU A 14 -16.13 -5.97 31.92
N GLY A 15 -15.05 -5.51 32.56
CA GLY A 15 -13.94 -6.34 33.02
C GLY A 15 -13.35 -7.24 31.93
N ALA A 16 -13.15 -8.51 32.26
CA ALA A 16 -12.54 -9.49 31.36
C ALA A 16 -13.35 -9.73 30.07
N ILE A 17 -14.67 -9.49 30.07
CA ILE A 17 -15.51 -9.69 28.88
C ILE A 17 -15.08 -8.73 27.77
N SER A 18 -14.85 -7.47 28.13
CA SER A 18 -14.36 -6.45 27.20
C SER A 18 -13.03 -6.86 26.57
N LEU A 19 -12.12 -7.47 27.34
CA LEU A 19 -10.85 -8.00 26.82
C LEU A 19 -11.05 -9.19 25.86
N MET A 20 -11.94 -10.13 26.19
CA MET A 20 -12.23 -11.28 25.34
C MET A 20 -12.83 -10.85 23.98
N GLN A 21 -13.61 -9.77 23.94
CA GLN A 21 -14.14 -9.25 22.68
C GLN A 21 -13.04 -8.76 21.74
N LEU A 22 -11.96 -8.19 22.28
CA LEU A 22 -10.83 -7.74 21.46
C LEU A 22 -10.17 -8.90 20.73
N ALA A 23 -9.93 -10.01 21.44
CA ALA A 23 -9.40 -11.24 20.84
C ALA A 23 -10.32 -11.75 19.71
N LYS A 24 -11.64 -11.73 19.93
CA LYS A 24 -12.62 -12.11 18.91
C LYS A 24 -12.54 -11.20 17.68
N THR A 25 -12.50 -9.88 17.86
CA THR A 25 -12.39 -8.94 16.73
C THR A 25 -11.10 -9.12 15.93
N SER A 26 -9.97 -9.41 16.60
CA SER A 26 -8.71 -9.71 15.91
C SER A 26 -8.79 -10.98 15.06
N GLN A 27 -9.46 -12.03 15.55
CA GLN A 27 -9.65 -13.27 14.79
C GLN A 27 -10.55 -13.05 13.56
N GLU A 28 -11.62 -12.28 13.68
CA GLU A 28 -12.47 -11.98 12.52
C GLU A 28 -11.75 -11.12 11.47
N LEU A 29 -10.82 -10.25 11.89
CA LEU A 29 -9.97 -9.51 10.95
C LEU A 29 -9.04 -10.43 10.16
N GLU A 30 -8.47 -11.44 10.80
CA GLU A 30 -7.65 -12.43 10.10
C GLU A 30 -8.50 -13.21 9.08
N ARG A 31 -9.72 -13.59 9.42
CA ARG A 31 -10.64 -14.24 8.47
C ARG A 31 -10.98 -13.33 7.27
N LEU A 32 -11.12 -12.02 7.50
CA LEU A 32 -11.31 -11.07 6.40
C LEU A 32 -10.07 -10.99 5.51
N ARG A 33 -8.87 -11.01 6.09
CA ARG A 33 -7.60 -11.06 5.36
C ARG A 33 -7.50 -12.35 4.53
N GLU A 34 -7.79 -13.51 5.10
CA GLU A 34 -7.83 -14.80 4.39
C GLU A 34 -8.85 -14.80 3.24
N ALA A 35 -9.99 -14.14 3.42
CA ALA A 35 -11.00 -13.96 2.37
C ALA A 35 -10.61 -12.91 1.31
N GLY A 36 -9.46 -12.25 1.45
CA GLY A 36 -8.98 -11.21 0.53
C GLY A 36 -9.82 -9.93 0.58
N VAL A 37 -10.44 -9.64 1.72
CA VAL A 37 -11.21 -8.42 1.96
C VAL A 37 -10.30 -7.37 2.60
N MET A 38 -10.01 -6.30 1.88
CA MET A 38 -9.21 -5.19 2.42
C MET A 38 -9.88 -4.51 3.62
N VAL A 39 -9.11 -4.26 4.66
CA VAL A 39 -9.48 -3.53 5.87
C VAL A 39 -8.68 -2.24 5.95
N LEU A 40 -9.39 -1.12 6.00
CA LEU A 40 -8.82 0.20 6.22
C LEU A 40 -9.14 0.65 7.65
N ASN A 41 -8.11 1.02 8.42
CA ASN A 41 -8.27 1.68 9.70
C ASN A 41 -8.15 3.19 9.55
N LEU A 42 -9.08 3.92 10.14
CA LEU A 42 -9.02 5.35 10.33
C LEU A 42 -9.05 5.64 11.83
N ASN A 43 -7.89 5.96 12.39
CA ASN A 43 -7.76 6.29 13.81
C ASN A 43 -7.91 7.79 14.01
N THR A 44 -8.89 8.18 14.83
CA THR A 44 -9.12 9.57 15.22
C THR A 44 -8.83 9.74 16.71
N ASP A 45 -8.91 10.98 17.19
CA ASP A 45 -8.53 11.30 18.57
C ASP A 45 -9.67 11.02 19.57
N PRO A 46 -9.41 10.32 20.70
CA PRO A 46 -8.27 9.46 20.99
C PRO A 46 -8.50 8.01 20.53
N THR A 47 -7.43 7.24 20.29
CA THR A 47 -7.50 5.78 20.07
C THR A 47 -6.48 5.05 20.95
N TYR A 48 -6.91 4.52 22.09
CA TYR A 48 -6.03 3.88 23.06
C TYR A 48 -6.35 2.42 23.37
N GLY A 49 -5.43 1.76 24.07
CA GLY A 49 -5.72 0.54 24.83
C GLY A 49 -5.97 -0.66 23.94
N GLY A 50 -7.02 -1.38 24.32
CA GLY A 50 -7.44 -2.57 23.61
C GLY A 50 -7.73 -2.35 22.12
N ALA A 51 -8.20 -1.16 21.73
CA ALA A 51 -8.47 -0.85 20.34
C ALA A 51 -7.17 -0.92 19.50
N THR A 52 -6.10 -0.27 19.97
CA THR A 52 -4.79 -0.29 19.29
C THR A 52 -4.11 -1.65 19.33
N ALA A 53 -4.37 -2.44 20.37
CA ALA A 53 -3.87 -3.82 20.48
C ALA A 53 -4.69 -4.84 19.66
N SER A 54 -5.72 -4.39 18.95
CA SER A 54 -6.60 -5.26 18.17
C SER A 54 -7.01 -4.58 16.86
N PHE A 55 -8.31 -4.34 16.67
CA PHE A 55 -8.88 -4.04 15.38
C PHE A 55 -8.43 -2.71 14.77
N SER A 56 -7.92 -1.77 15.55
CA SER A 56 -7.58 -0.43 15.05
C SER A 56 -6.19 -0.33 14.41
N MET A 57 -5.38 -1.38 14.51
CA MET A 57 -4.02 -1.45 13.95
C MET A 57 -3.76 -2.69 13.07
N LEU A 58 -4.68 -3.67 13.07
CA LEU A 58 -4.54 -4.94 12.33
C LEU A 58 -5.02 -4.89 10.87
N GLY A 59 -5.55 -3.76 10.41
CA GLY A 59 -5.94 -3.57 9.02
C GLY A 59 -4.75 -3.45 8.07
N ASP A 60 -5.03 -3.58 6.77
CA ASP A 60 -4.03 -3.53 5.70
C ASP A 60 -3.43 -2.13 5.54
N ILE A 61 -4.24 -1.09 5.74
CA ILE A 61 -3.80 0.30 5.72
C ILE A 61 -4.37 1.01 6.95
N VAL A 62 -3.49 1.69 7.69
CA VAL A 62 -3.79 2.47 8.87
C VAL A 62 -3.54 3.95 8.57
N VAL A 63 -4.64 4.71 8.56
CA VAL A 63 -4.68 6.16 8.38
C VAL A 63 -5.03 6.80 9.71
N ALA A 64 -4.47 7.97 9.99
CA ALA A 64 -4.82 8.77 11.14
C ALA A 64 -5.12 10.23 10.77
N GLU A 65 -5.91 10.90 11.61
CA GLU A 65 -6.08 12.35 11.54
C GLU A 65 -4.89 13.08 12.20
N PRO A 66 -4.54 14.30 11.75
CA PRO A 66 -3.44 15.07 12.32
C PRO A 66 -3.60 15.30 13.83
N GLY A 67 -2.52 15.14 14.58
CA GLY A 67 -2.51 15.31 16.03
C GLY A 67 -3.34 14.27 16.82
N ALA A 68 -3.91 13.25 16.16
CA ALA A 68 -4.65 12.21 16.87
C ALA A 68 -3.73 11.46 17.83
N ARG A 69 -4.20 11.24 19.06
CA ARG A 69 -3.42 10.53 20.07
C ARG A 69 -3.77 9.05 20.06
N ILE A 70 -2.77 8.23 19.76
CA ILE A 70 -2.92 6.80 19.53
C ILE A 70 -1.87 6.02 20.32
N GLY A 71 -2.26 4.97 21.04
CA GLY A 71 -1.29 4.09 21.70
C GLY A 71 -1.88 3.10 22.69
N PHE A 72 -1.06 2.21 23.23
CA PHE A 72 -1.59 1.18 24.14
C PHE A 72 -2.03 1.75 25.51
N ALA A 73 -1.29 2.70 26.08
CA ALA A 73 -1.64 3.32 27.35
C ALA A 73 -1.55 4.84 27.23
N GLY A 74 -2.39 5.58 27.96
CA GLY A 74 -2.33 7.03 27.94
C GLY A 74 -0.97 7.56 28.46
N PRO A 75 -0.53 8.74 27.99
CA PRO A 75 0.81 9.26 28.30
C PRO A 75 1.02 9.51 29.80
N GLY A 76 -0.05 9.81 30.54
CA GLY A 76 0.00 9.96 32.01
C GLY A 76 0.34 8.65 32.73
N VAL A 77 -0.25 7.53 32.29
CA VAL A 77 0.04 6.20 32.85
C VAL A 77 1.48 5.80 32.56
N ILE A 78 1.94 6.05 31.32
CA ILE A 78 3.31 5.71 30.93
C ILE A 78 4.31 6.52 31.76
N ARG A 79 4.15 7.85 31.87
CA ARG A 79 5.03 8.71 32.68
C ARG A 79 5.12 8.26 34.14
N GLN A 80 3.99 7.87 34.74
CA GLN A 80 3.98 7.37 36.12
C GLN A 80 4.78 6.07 36.28
N THR A 81 4.72 5.18 35.29
CA THR A 81 5.43 3.90 35.30
C THR A 81 6.93 4.07 35.02
N ILE A 82 7.31 4.81 33.97
CA ILE A 82 8.71 4.94 33.56
C ILE A 82 9.47 6.02 34.34
N ARG A 83 8.76 6.97 34.97
CA ARG A 83 9.30 8.12 35.72
C ARG A 83 10.29 8.97 34.92
N GLN A 84 10.03 9.11 33.62
CA GLN A 84 10.81 9.90 32.67
C GLN A 84 9.88 10.79 31.86
N GLU A 85 10.42 11.87 31.31
CA GLU A 85 9.71 12.66 30.31
C GLU A 85 9.56 11.86 29.01
N LEU A 86 8.40 12.01 28.38
CA LEU A 86 8.14 11.37 27.09
C LEU A 86 8.69 12.28 25.98
N PRO A 87 9.19 11.71 24.88
CA PRO A 87 9.59 12.48 23.71
C PRO A 87 8.49 13.45 23.26
N GLU A 88 8.89 14.56 22.65
CA GLU A 88 7.94 15.48 22.03
C GLU A 88 7.11 14.75 20.96
N GLY A 89 5.80 14.99 20.95
CA GLY A 89 4.90 14.32 20.02
C GLY A 89 4.68 12.84 20.30
N PHE A 90 5.18 12.26 21.39
CA PHE A 90 4.93 10.85 21.73
C PHE A 90 3.44 10.51 21.65
N GLN A 91 3.12 9.40 20.95
CA GLN A 91 1.75 8.93 20.66
C GLN A 91 0.91 9.81 19.73
N THR A 92 1.46 10.85 19.12
CA THR A 92 0.78 11.56 18.03
C THR A 92 0.80 10.72 16.74
N ALA A 93 -0.18 10.93 15.88
CA ALA A 93 -0.26 10.30 14.57
C ALA A 93 1.03 10.49 13.75
N GLU A 94 1.61 11.69 13.79
CA GLU A 94 2.85 12.06 13.12
C GLU A 94 4.05 11.27 13.67
N PHE A 95 4.20 11.25 14.99
CA PHE A 95 5.25 10.47 15.64
C PHE A 95 5.15 8.99 15.27
N LEU A 96 3.95 8.42 15.29
CA LEU A 96 3.74 7.01 14.95
C LEU A 96 3.96 6.71 13.48
N ARG A 97 3.64 7.65 12.57
CA ARG A 97 3.98 7.53 11.15
C ARG A 97 5.49 7.49 10.95
N ASP A 98 6.21 8.38 11.62
CA ASP A 98 7.67 8.47 11.50
C ASP A 98 8.37 7.23 12.08
N HIS A 99 7.69 6.45 12.94
CA HIS A 99 8.15 5.16 13.46
C HIS A 99 7.49 3.96 12.74
N GLY A 100 6.91 4.17 11.57
CA GLY A 100 6.39 3.10 10.70
C GLY A 100 5.13 2.39 11.22
N LEU A 101 4.43 2.92 12.23
CA LEU A 101 3.21 2.33 12.79
C LEU A 101 1.94 2.81 12.10
N ILE A 102 1.95 4.02 11.55
CA ILE A 102 0.83 4.62 10.79
C ILE A 102 1.31 4.86 9.36
N ASP A 103 0.51 4.46 8.38
CA ASP A 103 0.92 4.60 6.98
C ASP A 103 0.70 6.03 6.47
N MET A 104 -0.37 6.70 6.91
CA MET A 104 -0.71 8.05 6.45
C MET A 104 -1.36 8.91 7.53
N VAL A 105 -0.97 10.19 7.59
CA VAL A 105 -1.61 11.21 8.40
C VAL A 105 -2.27 12.23 7.49
N VAL A 106 -3.60 12.31 7.53
CA VAL A 106 -4.39 12.98 6.48
C VAL A 106 -5.47 13.86 7.13
N PRO A 107 -5.50 15.17 6.83
CA PRO A 107 -6.56 16.07 7.30
C PRO A 107 -7.95 15.59 6.87
N ARG A 108 -8.98 15.95 7.66
CA ARG A 108 -10.37 15.48 7.50
C ARG A 108 -10.90 15.65 6.07
N GLU A 109 -10.60 16.79 5.47
CA GLU A 109 -10.98 17.17 4.10
C GLU A 109 -10.33 16.29 3.03
N GLY A 110 -9.14 15.74 3.30
CA GLY A 110 -8.40 14.85 2.41
C GLY A 110 -8.80 13.38 2.54
N LEU A 111 -9.44 12.98 3.65
CA LEU A 111 -9.77 11.58 3.91
C LEU A 111 -10.72 11.00 2.86
N ARG A 112 -11.79 11.70 2.51
CA ARG A 112 -12.78 11.17 1.55
C ARG A 112 -12.17 10.93 0.16
N PRO A 113 -11.44 11.90 -0.45
CA PRO A 113 -10.69 11.67 -1.68
C PRO A 113 -9.70 10.51 -1.59
N LEU A 114 -8.93 10.42 -0.51
CA LEU A 114 -7.94 9.36 -0.30
C LEU A 114 -8.58 7.98 -0.22
N LEU A 115 -9.59 7.82 0.64
CA LEU A 115 -10.30 6.55 0.83
C LEU A 115 -10.96 6.10 -0.49
N ALA A 116 -11.56 7.03 -1.24
CA ALA A 116 -12.10 6.73 -2.55
C ALA A 116 -11.02 6.26 -3.55
N ARG A 117 -9.84 6.90 -3.53
CA ARG A 117 -8.69 6.54 -4.38
C ARG A 117 -8.17 5.14 -4.03
N ILE A 118 -7.94 4.85 -2.75
CA ILE A 118 -7.49 3.53 -2.28
C ILE A 118 -8.49 2.44 -2.66
N LEU A 119 -9.79 2.66 -2.41
CA LEU A 119 -10.84 1.70 -2.77
C LEU A 119 -10.91 1.46 -4.28
N LYS A 120 -10.73 2.51 -5.09
CA LYS A 120 -10.69 2.39 -6.55
C LYS A 120 -9.47 1.60 -7.04
N LEU A 121 -8.31 1.78 -6.40
CA LEU A 121 -7.09 1.03 -6.70
C LEU A 121 -7.20 -0.45 -6.31
N HIS A 122 -7.89 -0.73 -5.20
CA HIS A 122 -8.13 -2.09 -4.72
C HIS A 122 -9.25 -2.81 -5.50
N ALA A 123 -10.23 -2.07 -6.03
CA ALA A 123 -11.34 -2.66 -6.78
C ALA A 123 -10.83 -3.52 -7.94
N ARG A 124 -11.11 -4.82 -7.89
CA ARG A 124 -10.75 -5.75 -8.97
C ARG A 124 -11.58 -5.38 -10.19
N SER A 125 -10.93 -5.09 -11.32
CA SER A 125 -11.59 -5.35 -12.61
C SER A 125 -11.78 -6.87 -12.72
N PRO A 126 -12.94 -7.38 -13.19
CA PRO A 126 -13.17 -8.82 -13.37
C PRO A 126 -12.05 -9.50 -14.18
N GLU A 127 -11.48 -8.77 -15.15
CA GLU A 127 -10.34 -9.18 -15.97
C GLU A 127 -9.04 -9.44 -15.17
N ARG A 128 -8.84 -8.72 -14.05
CA ARG A 128 -7.64 -8.78 -13.21
C ARG A 128 -7.72 -9.92 -12.18
N ALA A 129 -8.92 -10.28 -11.74
CA ALA A 129 -9.16 -11.43 -10.87
C ALA A 129 -8.87 -12.76 -11.58
N ALA A 130 -9.17 -12.85 -12.89
CA ALA A 130 -8.83 -14.02 -13.72
C ALA A 130 -7.32 -14.13 -13.99
N ALA A 131 -6.60 -13.00 -14.07
CA ALA A 131 -5.17 -12.97 -14.35
C ALA A 131 -4.28 -13.29 -13.13
N ALA A 132 -4.77 -13.12 -11.89
CA ALA A 132 -4.00 -13.32 -10.67
C ALA A 132 -3.78 -14.80 -10.30
N VAL A 133 -4.45 -15.73 -10.98
CA VAL A 133 -4.35 -17.19 -10.73
C VAL A 133 -3.19 -17.82 -11.51
N ALA A 134 -2.71 -17.17 -12.57
CA ALA A 134 -1.54 -17.64 -13.31
C ALA A 134 -0.27 -16.97 -12.74
N PRO A 135 0.85 -17.71 -12.57
CA PRO A 135 2.13 -17.07 -12.34
C PRO A 135 2.35 -16.03 -13.45
N PRO A 136 2.89 -14.84 -13.12
CA PRO A 136 3.17 -13.84 -14.14
C PRO A 136 4.02 -14.52 -15.23
N PRO A 137 3.67 -14.35 -16.52
CA PRO A 137 4.49 -14.91 -17.58
C PRO A 137 5.91 -14.43 -17.35
N GLU A 138 6.88 -15.34 -17.42
CA GLU A 138 8.29 -14.98 -17.34
C GLU A 138 8.49 -13.81 -18.31
N PRO A 139 8.95 -12.64 -17.83
CA PRO A 139 9.19 -11.52 -18.72
C PRO A 139 10.14 -12.05 -19.80
N PRO A 140 9.87 -11.76 -21.09
CA PRO A 140 10.74 -12.22 -22.15
C PRO A 140 12.16 -11.81 -21.79
N LEU A 141 13.07 -12.80 -21.75
CA LEU A 141 14.47 -12.57 -21.47
C LEU A 141 14.95 -11.47 -22.41
N GLN A 142 15.07 -10.26 -21.86
CA GLN A 142 15.64 -9.16 -22.61
C GLN A 142 17.08 -9.57 -22.91
N PRO A 143 17.60 -9.34 -24.12
CA PRO A 143 19.00 -9.60 -24.41
C PRO A 143 19.82 -8.92 -23.32
N ALA A 144 20.72 -9.68 -22.69
CA ALA A 144 21.54 -9.18 -21.60
C ALA A 144 22.16 -7.86 -22.06
N ALA A 145 21.89 -6.78 -21.32
CA ALA A 145 22.53 -5.52 -21.58
C ALA A 145 24.06 -5.76 -21.63
N PRO A 146 24.80 -5.07 -22.53
CA PRO A 146 26.24 -5.26 -22.63
C PRO A 146 26.88 -5.17 -21.24
N VAL A 147 27.65 -6.19 -20.88
CA VAL A 147 28.30 -6.29 -19.57
C VAL A 147 29.24 -5.09 -19.44
N ARG A 148 28.87 -4.16 -18.56
CA ARG A 148 29.68 -2.99 -18.23
C ARG A 148 30.80 -3.41 -17.30
N ALA A 149 31.94 -2.72 -17.35
CA ALA A 149 32.99 -2.96 -16.37
C ALA A 149 32.45 -2.63 -14.96
N ALA A 150 32.83 -3.43 -13.95
CA ALA A 150 32.33 -3.27 -12.58
C ALA A 150 32.52 -1.85 -12.03
N ARG A 151 33.64 -1.20 -12.36
CA ARG A 151 33.92 0.20 -11.99
C ARG A 151 32.89 1.19 -12.55
N ASP A 152 32.40 0.97 -13.77
CA ASP A 152 31.45 1.87 -14.44
C ASP A 152 30.05 1.70 -13.84
N VAL A 153 29.69 0.46 -13.47
CA VAL A 153 28.44 0.16 -12.74
C VAL A 153 28.44 0.83 -11.37
N VAL A 154 29.54 0.71 -10.62
CA VAL A 154 29.67 1.35 -9.30
C VAL A 154 29.67 2.87 -9.41
N ALA A 155 30.34 3.45 -10.42
CA ALA A 155 30.32 4.88 -10.66
C ALA A 155 28.90 5.40 -10.93
N LEU A 156 28.13 4.72 -11.78
CA LEU A 156 26.72 5.04 -12.05
C LEU A 156 25.84 4.88 -10.80
N ALA A 157 26.08 3.85 -9.99
CA ALA A 157 25.35 3.67 -8.74
C ALA A 157 25.67 4.77 -7.73
N ARG A 158 26.87 5.37 -7.76
CA ARG A 158 27.25 6.47 -6.84
C ARG A 158 26.87 7.86 -7.34
N ASP A 159 26.33 7.97 -8.55
CA ASP A 159 25.87 9.24 -9.10
C ASP A 159 24.68 9.77 -8.27
N THR A 160 24.85 10.96 -7.72
CA THR A 160 23.81 11.67 -6.96
C THR A 160 22.65 12.14 -7.82
N GLY A 161 22.84 12.27 -9.14
CA GLY A 161 21.80 12.62 -10.10
C GLY A 161 21.02 11.42 -10.64
N ARG A 162 21.26 10.20 -10.14
CA ARG A 162 20.56 9.00 -10.61
C ARG A 162 19.06 9.08 -10.24
N PRO A 163 18.14 8.64 -11.12
CA PRO A 163 16.73 8.53 -10.78
C PRO A 163 16.50 7.60 -9.58
N THR A 164 15.62 8.02 -8.69
CA THR A 164 15.15 7.25 -7.54
C THR A 164 14.06 6.26 -7.95
N THR A 165 13.74 5.31 -7.07
CA THR A 165 12.60 4.39 -7.28
C THR A 165 11.30 5.15 -7.49
N LEU A 166 11.10 6.26 -6.77
CA LEU A 166 9.92 7.12 -6.92
C LEU A 166 9.87 7.81 -8.29
N ASP A 167 11.00 8.22 -8.85
CA ASP A 167 11.06 8.77 -10.21
C ASP A 167 10.62 7.73 -11.24
N TYR A 168 11.05 6.48 -11.07
CA TYR A 168 10.57 5.39 -11.91
C TYR A 168 9.08 5.12 -11.72
N CYS A 169 8.57 5.11 -10.48
CA CYS A 169 7.14 4.95 -10.20
C CYS A 169 6.31 6.04 -10.89
N ALA A 170 6.74 7.30 -10.81
CA ALA A 170 6.09 8.44 -11.46
C ALA A 170 6.09 8.32 -13.00
N HIS A 171 7.11 7.68 -13.57
CA HIS A 171 7.16 7.44 -15.01
C HIS A 171 6.33 6.22 -15.46
N LEU A 172 6.25 5.19 -14.62
CA LEU A 172 5.66 3.89 -14.96
C LEU A 172 4.14 3.83 -14.75
N PHE A 173 3.64 4.54 -13.74
CA PHE A 173 2.26 4.45 -13.29
C PHE A 173 1.51 5.76 -13.53
N ASP A 174 0.21 5.67 -13.83
CA ASP A 174 -0.65 6.85 -13.96
C ASP A 174 -1.08 7.38 -12.58
N ASP A 175 -1.08 6.50 -11.59
CA ASP A 175 -1.45 6.82 -10.21
C ASP A 175 -0.65 5.93 -9.26
N PHE A 176 -0.02 6.52 -8.24
CA PHE A 176 0.76 5.80 -7.22
C PHE A 176 0.50 6.38 -5.82
N VAL A 177 0.02 5.54 -4.91
CA VAL A 177 -0.14 5.84 -3.47
C VAL A 177 1.00 5.11 -2.76
N GLU A 178 1.99 5.85 -2.29
CA GLU A 178 3.02 5.31 -1.40
C GLU A 178 2.41 4.95 -0.05
N LEU A 179 2.83 3.83 0.52
CA LEU A 179 2.43 3.35 1.84
C LEU A 179 3.71 3.14 2.64
N PRO A 180 4.18 4.17 3.37
CA PRO A 180 5.37 4.05 4.19
C PRO A 180 5.08 3.23 5.46
N GLY A 181 6.12 2.61 6.01
CA GLY A 181 6.07 1.94 7.29
C GLY A 181 6.12 0.42 7.20
N ASP A 182 6.99 -0.16 8.03
CA ASP A 182 7.22 -1.60 8.13
C ASP A 182 6.41 -2.27 9.26
N ARG A 183 5.68 -1.47 10.06
CA ARG A 183 4.98 -1.86 11.29
C ARG A 183 5.89 -2.45 12.39
N LEU A 184 7.21 -2.33 12.25
CA LEU A 184 8.21 -2.86 13.20
C LEU A 184 9.06 -1.75 13.85
N GLY A 185 9.10 -0.54 13.29
CA GLY A 185 9.61 0.63 14.00
C GLY A 185 10.29 1.70 13.15
N ASN A 186 10.55 1.45 11.87
CA ASN A 186 11.13 2.45 10.98
C ASN A 186 10.88 2.10 9.51
N ASP A 187 10.75 3.10 8.65
CA ASP A 187 10.70 2.87 7.21
C ASP A 187 12.14 2.74 6.63
N ASP A 188 12.38 1.77 5.76
CA ASP A 188 13.67 1.65 5.06
C ASP A 188 13.64 2.52 3.80
N PRO A 189 14.43 3.61 3.72
CA PRO A 189 14.42 4.50 2.56
C PRO A 189 14.88 3.82 1.26
N ALA A 190 15.49 2.64 1.32
CA ALA A 190 15.84 1.86 0.14
C ALA A 190 14.65 1.11 -0.48
N THR A 191 13.54 0.94 0.27
CA THR A 191 12.36 0.19 -0.16
C THR A 191 11.18 1.13 -0.31
N VAL A 192 10.43 0.98 -1.41
CA VAL A 192 9.22 1.76 -1.65
C VAL A 192 8.08 0.80 -1.93
N GLY A 193 7.02 0.89 -1.11
CA GLY A 193 5.79 0.12 -1.23
C GLY A 193 4.60 1.01 -1.52
N GLY A 194 3.59 0.48 -2.22
CA GLY A 194 2.39 1.28 -2.50
C GLY A 194 1.38 0.65 -3.46
N LEU A 195 0.24 1.31 -3.59
CA LEU A 195 -0.81 0.95 -4.54
C LEU A 195 -0.65 1.75 -5.82
N ALA A 196 -0.61 1.07 -6.97
CA ALA A 196 -0.43 1.72 -8.26
C ALA A 196 -1.53 1.33 -9.27
N SER A 197 -1.88 2.27 -10.16
CA SER A 197 -2.64 1.96 -11.37
C SER A 197 -1.85 2.31 -12.64
N ARG A 198 -2.07 1.48 -13.66
CA ARG A 198 -1.56 1.70 -15.00
C ARG A 198 -2.67 1.43 -15.99
N ARG A 199 -3.01 2.42 -16.80
CA ARG A 199 -3.87 2.27 -17.97
C ARG A 199 -3.13 1.35 -18.94
N ARG A 200 -3.79 0.29 -19.41
CA ARG A 200 -3.30 -0.42 -20.58
C ARG A 200 -3.29 0.59 -21.72
N ARG A 201 -2.10 1.03 -22.15
CA ARG A 201 -1.99 1.71 -23.44
C ARG A 201 -2.56 0.73 -24.44
N GLN A 202 -3.68 1.09 -25.07
CA GLN A 202 -4.18 0.40 -26.25
C GLN A 202 -2.97 0.26 -27.15
N ARG A 203 -2.55 -0.98 -27.45
CA ARG A 203 -1.53 -1.22 -28.46
C ARG A 203 -2.10 -0.54 -29.70
N ARG A 204 -1.57 0.62 -30.08
CA ARG A 204 -1.78 1.14 -31.42
C ARG A 204 -1.31 0.00 -32.30
N GLY A 205 -2.25 -0.65 -32.99
CA GLY A 205 -1.92 -1.61 -34.02
C GLY A 205 -0.89 -0.97 -34.96
N PRO A 206 -0.07 -1.78 -35.66
CA PRO A 206 0.90 -1.23 -36.59
C PRO A 206 0.16 -0.23 -37.49
N GLY A 207 0.58 1.04 -37.44
CA GLY A 207 0.00 2.07 -38.29
C GLY A 207 0.04 1.61 -39.75
N PRO A 208 -0.90 2.03 -40.61
CA PRO A 208 -1.04 1.47 -41.95
C PRO A 208 0.28 1.66 -42.69
N GLY A 209 1.03 0.56 -42.80
CA GLY A 209 2.24 0.48 -43.59
C GLY A 209 1.88 0.84 -45.02
N ARG A 210 2.65 1.78 -45.58
CA ARG A 210 2.62 2.15 -46.99
C ARG A 210 2.54 0.88 -47.84
N ARG A 211 1.42 0.68 -48.54
CA ARG A 211 1.33 -0.33 -49.60
C ARG A 211 2.30 0.08 -50.71
N GLN A 212 3.35 -0.71 -50.92
CA GLN A 212 4.10 -0.68 -52.18
C GLN A 212 3.25 -1.38 -53.26
N PRO A 213 3.19 -0.87 -54.49
CA PRO A 213 2.47 -1.52 -55.58
C PRO A 213 3.37 -2.51 -56.34
N GLY A 214 2.83 -3.70 -56.62
CA GLY A 214 3.25 -4.57 -57.73
C GLY A 214 3.98 -5.86 -57.35
N SER A 215 3.32 -7.01 -57.51
CA SER A 215 3.52 -7.89 -58.68
C SER A 215 2.70 -9.18 -58.54
N HIS A 216 2.05 -9.57 -59.64
CA HIS A 216 1.17 -10.74 -59.80
C HIS A 216 1.88 -12.11 -59.70
N ALA A 217 1.20 -13.07 -59.07
CA ALA A 217 0.99 -14.48 -59.46
C ALA A 217 0.17 -15.10 -58.30
N GLY A 218 -1.01 -15.68 -58.43
CA GLY A 218 -1.49 -16.60 -59.46
C GLY A 218 -1.54 -17.99 -58.84
N GLU A 219 -2.64 -18.36 -58.19
CA GLU A 219 -3.26 -19.70 -58.31
C GLU A 219 -4.56 -19.81 -57.51
N ARG A 220 -5.55 -20.43 -58.16
CA ARG A 220 -6.87 -20.81 -57.66
C ARG A 220 -6.76 -22.18 -56.99
N LEU A 221 -7.60 -22.47 -55.99
CA LEU A 221 -8.54 -23.59 -56.04
C LEU A 221 -9.40 -23.67 -54.77
N SER A 222 -10.69 -23.81 -55.03
CA SER A 222 -11.79 -24.17 -54.12
C SER A 222 -11.81 -25.66 -53.79
N VAL A 223 -12.55 -26.01 -52.73
CA VAL A 223 -13.43 -27.18 -52.46
C VAL A 223 -13.29 -27.51 -50.97
N GLY A 224 -14.30 -27.35 -50.10
CA GLY A 224 -15.53 -28.17 -49.95
C GLY A 224 -15.32 -29.05 -48.69
N ASP A 225 -16.25 -29.31 -47.77
CA ASP A 225 -17.67 -29.04 -47.58
C ASP A 225 -17.92 -28.69 -46.10
#